data_AF-A0A6P0IEC2-F1
#
_entry.id   AF-A0A6P0IEC2-F1
#
_cell.length_a   1.000
_cell.length_b   1.000
_cell.length_c   1.000
_cell.angle_alpha   90.00
_cell.angle_beta   90.00
_cell.angle_gamma   90.00
#
_symmetry.space_group_name_H-M   'P 1'
#
loop_
_entity.id
_entity.type
_entity.pdbx_description
1 polymer ?
#
loop_
_entity_poly.entity_id
_entity_poly.type
_entity_poly.pdbx_seq_one_letter_code
_entity_poly.pdbx_strand_id
1 'polypeptide(L)'
;NLGIGGLVEAENTDFLEAFAKLLAKTNNLPNLARGFQFIASFEIMYKGFMQSYVWQKISEVLPADPMKPINTPDNIDNILTNLEQRHQNAIEVCQKTLDKLGVSVNRTKVSMVEEFADHITRAKGVEQEWDILLSKNRSQIWSQFQELEEQKELQKQWFALVDEALSCKEQL
;
A
#
# COMPACT_ATOMS: atom_id res chain seq x y z
N ASN A 1 7.57 10.69 21.27
CA ASN A 1 7.25 10.70 19.83
C ASN A 1 5.99 11.52 19.63
N LEU A 2 6.07 12.61 18.88
CA LEU A 2 4.89 13.40 18.49
C LEU A 2 4.42 12.88 17.13
N GLY A 3 3.12 12.58 17.00
CA GLY A 3 2.50 12.17 15.74
C GLY A 3 1.97 10.73 15.71
N ILE A 4 1.36 10.35 14.59
CA ILE A 4 0.70 9.04 14.39
C ILE A 4 1.63 7.82 14.48
N GLY A 5 2.95 8.05 14.48
CA GLY A 5 3.95 6.99 14.65
C GLY A 5 3.90 6.30 16.02
N GLY A 6 3.26 6.91 17.02
CA GLY A 6 3.03 6.27 18.32
C GLY A 6 1.87 5.27 18.36
N LEU A 7 1.08 5.18 17.28
CA LEU A 7 -0.13 4.35 17.25
C LEU A 7 0.15 2.88 16.93
N VAL A 8 1.35 2.58 16.46
CA VAL A 8 1.78 1.23 16.06
C VAL A 8 3.25 1.06 16.41
N GLU A 9 3.60 -0.05 17.05
CA GLU A 9 4.99 -0.46 17.28
C GLU A 9 5.57 -1.10 16.00
N ALA A 10 5.78 -0.28 14.98
CA ALA A 10 6.42 -0.70 13.73
C ALA A 10 7.25 0.45 13.15
N GLU A 11 8.39 0.12 12.55
CA GLU A 11 9.30 1.10 11.97
C GLU A 11 9.25 1.07 10.43
N ASN A 12 9.61 2.19 9.81
CA ASN A 12 9.84 2.31 8.37
C ASN A 12 8.64 1.84 7.50
N THR A 13 8.86 0.90 6.58
CA THR A 13 7.83 0.40 5.65
C THR A 13 6.77 -0.45 6.33
N ASP A 14 7.12 -1.12 7.42
CA ASP A 14 6.20 -2.00 8.17
C ASP A 14 5.14 -1.18 8.91
N PHE A 15 5.46 0.08 9.25
CA PHE A 15 4.51 1.03 9.80
C PHE A 15 3.31 1.23 8.87
N LEU A 16 3.52 1.41 7.56
CA LEU A 16 2.43 1.71 6.63
C LEU A 16 1.42 0.55 6.55
N GLU A 17 1.92 -0.68 6.52
CA GLU A 17 1.07 -1.87 6.48
C GLU A 17 0.35 -2.08 7.81
N ALA A 18 1.07 -1.96 8.93
CA ALA A 18 0.50 -2.16 10.26
C ALA A 18 -0.51 -1.05 10.61
N PHE A 19 -0.27 0.19 10.18
CA PHE A 19 -1.20 1.29 10.33
C PHE A 19 -2.43 1.13 9.43
N ALA A 20 -2.26 0.69 8.18
CA ALA A 20 -3.40 0.36 7.31
C ALA A 20 -4.30 -0.73 7.94
N LYS A 21 -3.71 -1.77 8.55
CA LYS A 21 -4.45 -2.81 9.28
C LYS A 21 -5.18 -2.26 10.51
N LEU A 22 -4.57 -1.34 11.26
CA LEU A 22 -5.22 -0.67 12.39
C LEU A 22 -6.45 0.13 11.93
N LEU A 23 -6.30 0.91 10.85
CA LEU A 23 -7.38 1.71 10.29
C LEU A 23 -8.52 0.83 9.75
N ALA A 24 -8.18 -0.26 9.05
CA ALA A 24 -9.15 -1.19 8.48
C ALA A 24 -10.02 -1.92 9.52
N LYS A 25 -9.52 -2.11 10.76
CA LYS A 25 -10.33 -2.64 11.88
C LYS A 25 -11.47 -1.70 12.28
N THR A 26 -11.35 -0.41 11.94
CA THR A 26 -12.35 0.60 12.25
C THR A 26 -13.18 0.88 11.01
N ASN A 27 -14.43 0.41 10.98
CA ASN A 27 -15.34 0.57 9.83
C ASN A 27 -15.62 2.04 9.42
N ASN A 28 -15.19 3.01 10.21
CA ASN A 28 -15.45 4.43 10.00
C ASN A 28 -14.30 5.18 9.32
N LEU A 29 -13.18 4.51 8.98
CA LEU A 29 -11.98 5.13 8.40
C LEU A 29 -11.59 4.56 7.02
N PRO A 30 -12.53 4.38 6.07
CA PRO A 30 -12.27 3.67 4.83
C PRO A 30 -11.30 4.37 3.86
N ASN A 31 -11.30 5.71 3.80
CA ASN A 31 -10.41 6.45 2.91
C ASN A 31 -8.98 6.43 3.43
N LEU A 32 -8.79 6.63 4.73
CA LEU A 32 -7.47 6.54 5.36
C LEU A 32 -6.92 5.12 5.23
N ALA A 33 -7.72 4.09 5.56
CA ALA A 33 -7.29 2.70 5.42
C ALA A 33 -6.85 2.40 3.98
N ARG A 34 -7.62 2.85 2.98
CA ARG A 34 -7.29 2.67 1.56
C ARG A 34 -6.01 3.39 1.17
N GLY A 35 -5.83 4.64 1.56
CA GLY A 35 -4.62 5.41 1.24
C GLY A 35 -3.35 4.75 1.79
N PHE A 36 -3.35 4.38 3.08
CA PHE A 36 -2.21 3.71 3.70
C PHE A 36 -1.97 2.30 3.13
N GLN A 37 -3.02 1.56 2.80
CA GLN A 37 -2.89 0.25 2.15
C GLN A 37 -2.33 0.37 0.72
N PHE A 38 -2.75 1.39 -0.02
CA PHE A 38 -2.29 1.65 -1.39
C PHE A 38 -0.78 1.91 -1.40
N ILE A 39 -0.29 2.81 -0.55
CA ILE A 39 1.15 3.12 -0.51
C ILE A 39 1.98 1.96 0.07
N ALA A 40 1.45 1.19 1.02
CA ALA A 40 2.10 -0.02 1.54
C ALA A 40 2.25 -1.12 0.48
N SER A 41 1.28 -1.23 -0.44
CA SER A 41 1.27 -2.26 -1.49
C SER A 41 2.03 -1.85 -2.76
N PHE A 42 2.65 -0.67 -2.77
CA PHE A 42 3.25 -0.07 -3.96
C PHE A 42 4.31 -0.97 -4.60
N GLU A 43 5.29 -1.45 -3.83
CA GLU A 43 6.41 -2.22 -4.38
C GLU A 43 5.91 -3.50 -5.10
N ILE A 44 4.94 -4.17 -4.50
CA ILE A 44 4.33 -5.40 -5.05
C ILE A 44 3.57 -5.09 -6.34
N MET A 45 2.70 -4.07 -6.32
CA MET A 45 1.91 -3.67 -7.49
C MET A 45 2.81 -3.22 -8.63
N TYR A 46 3.84 -2.46 -8.31
CA TYR A 46 4.86 -1.97 -9.24
C TYR A 46 5.64 -3.12 -9.86
N LYS A 47 6.15 -4.07 -9.06
CA LYS A 47 6.86 -5.24 -9.56
C LYS A 47 5.98 -6.07 -10.50
N GLY A 48 4.71 -6.27 -10.15
CA GLY A 48 3.75 -6.99 -10.99
C GLY A 48 3.49 -6.29 -12.32
N PHE A 49 3.30 -4.97 -12.32
CA PHE A 49 3.13 -4.17 -13.53
C PHE A 49 4.38 -4.21 -14.43
N MET A 50 5.56 -4.02 -13.85
CA MET A 50 6.82 -4.05 -14.60
C MET A 50 7.03 -5.42 -15.27
N GLN A 51 6.79 -6.50 -14.53
CA GLN A 51 6.92 -7.86 -15.04
C GLN A 51 5.94 -8.12 -16.19
N SER A 52 4.66 -7.78 -16.03
CA SER A 52 3.64 -8.03 -17.08
C SER A 52 3.91 -7.20 -18.34
N TYR A 53 4.28 -5.94 -18.19
CA TYR A 53 4.59 -5.04 -19.30
C TYR A 53 5.79 -5.51 -20.11
N VAL A 54 6.88 -5.91 -19.44
CA VAL A 54 8.07 -6.46 -20.12
C VAL A 54 7.73 -7.77 -20.84
N TRP A 55 6.97 -8.67 -20.20
CA TRP A 55 6.57 -9.94 -20.81
C TRP A 55 5.70 -9.74 -22.06
N GLN A 56 4.77 -8.79 -22.00
CA GLN A 56 3.94 -8.44 -23.16
C GLN A 56 4.83 -7.99 -24.33
N LYS A 57 5.79 -7.11 -24.10
CA LYS A 57 6.69 -6.59 -25.15
C LYS A 57 7.60 -7.66 -25.73
N ILE A 58 8.07 -8.60 -24.91
CA ILE A 58 8.85 -9.75 -25.39
C ILE A 58 7.97 -10.67 -26.24
N SER A 59 6.74 -10.96 -25.80
CA SER A 59 5.80 -11.84 -26.52
C SER A 59 5.36 -11.30 -27.88
N GLU A 60 5.31 -9.97 -28.04
CA GLU A 60 5.04 -9.32 -29.33
C GLU A 60 6.15 -9.58 -30.36
N VAL A 61 7.40 -9.76 -29.92
CA VAL A 61 8.58 -9.89 -30.81
C VAL A 61 9.05 -11.35 -30.93
N LEU A 62 8.71 -12.18 -29.95
CA LEU A 62 8.91 -13.63 -29.98
C LEU A 62 7.53 -14.32 -30.01
N PRO A 63 6.80 -14.28 -31.15
CA PRO A 63 5.60 -15.06 -31.29
C PRO A 63 5.94 -16.55 -31.14
N ALA A 64 5.03 -17.30 -30.52
CA ALA A 64 5.16 -18.75 -30.41
C ALA A 64 5.42 -19.35 -31.80
N ASP A 65 6.52 -20.10 -31.93
CA ASP A 65 6.90 -20.65 -33.21
C ASP A 65 5.82 -21.63 -33.67
N PRO A 66 5.20 -21.46 -34.86
CA PRO A 66 4.34 -22.48 -35.40
C PRO A 66 5.23 -23.69 -35.68
N MET A 67 5.14 -24.73 -34.83
CA MET A 67 5.91 -25.98 -34.90
C MET A 67 6.17 -26.39 -36.35
N LYS A 68 7.33 -26.00 -36.89
CA LYS A 68 7.83 -26.51 -38.16
C LYS A 68 8.82 -27.63 -37.86
N PRO A 69 8.72 -28.79 -38.53
CA PRO A 69 9.58 -29.93 -38.25
C PRO A 69 11.05 -29.60 -38.52
N ILE A 70 11.89 -29.88 -37.52
CA ILE A 70 13.30 -29.44 -37.39
C ILE A 70 14.28 -30.29 -38.23
N ASN A 71 13.83 -31.40 -38.83
CA ASN A 71 14.74 -32.46 -39.28
C ASN A 71 15.19 -32.38 -40.76
N THR A 72 15.99 -31.37 -41.11
CA THR A 72 16.86 -31.43 -42.31
C THR A 72 18.28 -30.89 -42.00
N PRO A 73 19.36 -31.44 -42.59
CA PRO A 73 20.74 -31.03 -42.28
C PRO A 73 21.08 -29.58 -42.66
N ASP A 74 20.53 -29.07 -43.77
CA ASP A 74 20.62 -27.64 -44.20
C ASP A 74 19.92 -26.67 -43.22
N ASN A 75 19.22 -27.20 -42.23
CA ASN A 75 18.38 -26.45 -41.31
C ASN A 75 19.12 -26.12 -40.00
N ILE A 76 20.20 -26.81 -39.63
CA ILE A 76 20.83 -26.62 -38.30
C ILE A 76 21.55 -25.27 -38.20
N ASP A 77 22.37 -24.91 -39.18
CA ASP A 77 23.05 -23.59 -39.20
C ASP A 77 22.02 -22.46 -39.36
N ASN A 78 20.97 -22.68 -40.16
CA ASN A 78 19.85 -21.74 -40.29
C ASN A 78 19.05 -21.60 -38.99
N ILE A 79 18.87 -22.67 -38.22
CA ILE A 79 18.21 -22.65 -36.90
C ILE A 79 19.07 -21.89 -35.90
N LEU A 80 20.39 -22.13 -35.87
CA LEU A 80 21.30 -21.43 -34.97
C LEU A 80 21.30 -19.93 -35.28
N THR A 81 21.47 -19.54 -36.54
CA THR A 81 21.41 -18.12 -36.95
C THR A 81 20.03 -17.50 -36.66
N ASN A 82 18.93 -18.24 -36.84
CA ASN A 82 17.59 -17.76 -36.51
C ASN A 82 17.41 -17.56 -35.01
N LEU A 83 17.91 -18.49 -34.18
CA LEU A 83 17.88 -18.39 -32.72
C LEU A 83 18.73 -17.23 -32.21
N GLU A 84 19.94 -17.06 -32.75
CA GLU A 84 20.82 -15.93 -32.44
C GLU A 84 20.17 -14.59 -32.81
N GLN A 85 19.54 -14.51 -33.99
CA GLN A 85 18.84 -13.31 -34.42
C GLN A 85 17.60 -13.01 -33.56
N ARG A 86 16.82 -14.04 -33.20
CA ARG A 86 15.68 -13.90 -32.27
C ARG A 86 16.13 -13.50 -30.88
N HIS A 87 17.23 -14.06 -30.38
CA HIS A 87 17.82 -13.71 -29.10
C HIS A 87 18.29 -12.25 -29.07
N GLN A 88 19.03 -11.83 -30.11
CA GLN A 88 19.49 -10.46 -30.25
C GLN A 88 18.32 -9.46 -30.33
N ASN A 89 17.30 -9.78 -31.13
CA ASN A 89 16.08 -8.98 -31.21
C ASN A 89 15.37 -8.88 -29.85
N ALA A 90 15.31 -9.97 -29.08
CA ALA A 90 14.73 -9.96 -27.75
C ALA A 90 15.52 -9.07 -26.78
N ILE A 91 16.86 -9.12 -26.82
CA ILE A 91 17.73 -8.26 -26.01
C ILE A 91 17.48 -6.78 -26.35
N GLU A 92 17.47 -6.43 -27.63
CA GLU A 92 17.26 -5.04 -28.06
C GLU A 92 15.88 -4.50 -27.63
N VAL A 93 14.85 -5.33 -27.72
CA VAL A 93 13.50 -4.99 -27.27
C VAL A 93 13.44 -4.82 -25.76
N CYS A 94 14.13 -5.68 -25.01
CA CYS A 94 14.24 -5.54 -23.57
C CYS A 94 14.92 -4.22 -23.19
N GLN A 95 16.05 -3.88 -23.83
CA GLN A 95 16.77 -2.63 -23.57
C GLN A 95 15.92 -1.40 -23.88
N LYS A 96 15.30 -1.33 -25.07
CA LYS A 96 14.42 -0.22 -25.44
C LYS A 96 13.20 -0.09 -24.52
N THR A 97 12.67 -1.22 -24.05
CA THR A 97 11.55 -1.27 -23.11
C THR A 97 11.99 -0.77 -21.73
N LEU A 98 13.16 -1.18 -21.25
CA LEU A 98 13.74 -0.74 -19.98
C LEU A 98 14.05 0.76 -19.96
N ASP A 99 14.58 1.32 -21.05
CA ASP A 99 14.86 2.76 -21.15
C ASP A 99 13.57 3.59 -21.09
N LYS A 100 12.52 3.15 -21.79
CA LYS A 100 11.19 3.78 -21.73
C LYS A 100 10.56 3.65 -20.35
N LEU A 101 10.73 2.49 -19.72
CA LEU A 101 10.31 2.25 -18.35
C LEU A 101 11.02 3.20 -17.39
N GLY A 102 12.33 3.42 -17.50
CA GLY A 102 13.05 4.33 -16.61
C GLY A 102 12.40 5.72 -16.50
N VAL A 103 11.92 6.26 -17.63
CA VAL A 103 11.19 7.54 -17.68
C VAL A 103 9.77 7.42 -17.13
N SER A 104 9.03 6.36 -17.48
CA SER A 104 7.65 6.18 -16.99
C SER A 104 7.60 5.90 -15.49
N VAL A 105 8.57 5.17 -14.95
CA VAL A 105 8.69 4.81 -13.54
C VAL A 105 8.78 6.04 -12.65
N ASN A 106 9.53 7.06 -13.08
CA ASN A 106 9.61 8.29 -12.30
C ASN A 106 8.27 9.02 -12.24
N ARG A 107 7.52 9.03 -13.35
CA ARG A 107 6.15 9.58 -13.38
C ARG A 107 5.18 8.75 -12.54
N THR A 108 5.26 7.43 -12.63
CA THR A 108 4.44 6.51 -11.84
C THR A 108 4.62 6.73 -10.34
N LYS A 109 5.87 6.89 -9.87
CA LYS A 109 6.15 7.23 -8.47
C LYS A 109 5.51 8.54 -8.03
N VAL A 110 5.56 9.59 -8.88
CA VAL A 110 4.90 10.87 -8.60
C VAL A 110 3.39 10.70 -8.51
N SER A 111 2.77 10.05 -9.50
CA SER A 111 1.32 9.80 -9.51
C SER A 111 0.85 8.98 -8.31
N MET A 112 1.68 8.07 -7.79
CA MET A 112 1.34 7.31 -6.59
C MET A 112 1.36 8.15 -5.32
N VAL A 113 2.33 9.04 -5.17
CA VAL A 113 2.34 9.99 -4.06
C VAL A 113 1.13 10.93 -4.15
N GLU A 114 0.75 11.33 -5.36
CA GLU A 114 -0.45 12.14 -5.61
C GLU A 114 -1.73 11.37 -5.27
N GLU A 115 -1.88 10.12 -5.69
CA GLU A 115 -3.06 9.28 -5.39
C GLU A 115 -3.16 8.97 -3.90
N PHE A 116 -2.02 8.71 -3.23
CA PHE A 116 -1.97 8.61 -1.78
C PHE A 116 -2.45 9.91 -1.13
N ALA A 117 -1.88 11.05 -1.54
CA ALA A 117 -2.26 12.36 -1.02
C ALA A 117 -3.74 12.67 -1.25
N ASP A 118 -4.30 12.29 -2.40
CA ASP A 118 -5.72 12.42 -2.69
C ASP A 118 -6.56 11.62 -1.70
N HIS A 119 -6.19 10.36 -1.43
CA HIS A 119 -6.89 9.53 -0.46
C HIS A 119 -6.86 10.08 0.97
N ILE A 120 -5.77 10.72 1.38
CA ILE A 120 -5.62 11.22 2.76
C ILE A 120 -6.00 12.70 2.94
N THR A 121 -6.12 13.49 1.87
CA THR A 121 -6.42 14.94 2.00
C THR A 121 -7.61 15.43 1.19
N ARG A 122 -7.91 14.80 0.03
CA ARG A 122 -8.93 15.32 -0.91
C ARG A 122 -10.16 14.41 -1.02
N ALA A 123 -10.10 13.19 -0.49
CA ALA A 123 -11.21 12.26 -0.51
C ALA A 123 -12.40 12.80 0.29
N LYS A 124 -13.61 12.66 -0.28
CA LYS A 124 -14.84 13.12 0.38
C LYS A 124 -15.02 12.40 1.72
N GLY A 125 -15.14 13.17 2.80
CA GLY A 125 -15.30 12.64 4.16
C GLY A 125 -13.99 12.36 4.90
N VAL A 126 -12.83 12.55 4.27
CA VAL A 126 -11.53 12.28 4.91
C VAL A 126 -11.26 13.17 6.13
N GLU A 127 -11.78 14.40 6.14
CA GLU A 127 -11.69 15.29 7.30
C GLU A 127 -12.39 14.68 8.53
N GLN A 128 -13.57 14.08 8.33
CA GLN A 128 -14.32 13.41 9.41
C GLN A 128 -13.58 12.16 9.88
N GLU A 129 -12.94 11.43 8.96
CA GLU A 129 -12.10 10.28 9.31
C GLU A 129 -10.90 10.71 10.15
N TRP A 130 -10.22 11.80 9.78
CA TRP A 130 -9.15 12.38 10.57
C TRP A 130 -9.63 12.83 11.95
N ASP A 131 -10.77 13.52 12.04
CA ASP A 131 -11.34 13.93 13.33
C ASP A 131 -11.63 12.74 14.24
N ILE A 132 -12.23 11.68 13.70
CA ILE A 132 -12.50 10.43 14.45
C ILE A 132 -11.19 9.79 14.91
N LEU A 133 -10.20 9.68 14.02
CA LEU A 133 -8.93 9.04 14.34
C LEU A 133 -8.15 9.84 15.40
N LEU A 134 -8.03 11.15 15.19
CA LEU A 134 -7.29 12.03 16.08
C LEU A 134 -7.99 12.11 17.44
N SER A 135 -9.31 12.31 17.48
CA SER A 135 -10.05 12.39 18.75
C SER A 135 -9.94 11.11 19.58
N LYS A 136 -10.01 9.92 18.95
CA LYS A 136 -9.89 8.63 19.65
C LYS A 136 -8.49 8.36 20.20
N ASN A 137 -7.45 8.93 19.58
CA ASN A 137 -6.06 8.63 19.93
C ASN A 137 -5.30 9.86 20.44
N ARG A 138 -6.01 10.90 20.89
CA ARG A 138 -5.42 12.19 21.30
C ARG A 138 -4.31 12.02 22.34
N SER A 139 -4.53 11.22 23.37
CA SER A 139 -3.57 10.94 24.44
C SER A 139 -2.33 10.17 23.97
N GLN A 140 -2.45 9.34 22.93
CA GLN A 140 -1.34 8.60 22.33
C GLN A 140 -0.53 9.45 21.34
N ILE A 141 -1.19 10.38 20.64
CA ILE A 141 -0.56 11.26 19.64
C ILE A 141 0.13 12.46 20.31
N TRP A 142 -0.49 13.01 21.37
CA TRP A 142 -0.03 14.19 22.09
C TRP A 142 0.05 13.90 23.58
N SER A 143 1.27 13.84 24.11
CA SER A 143 1.54 13.58 25.53
C SER A 143 0.85 14.56 26.49
N GLN A 144 0.60 15.80 26.03
CA GLN A 144 -0.09 16.84 26.80
C GLN A 144 -1.53 16.48 27.16
N PHE A 145 -2.15 15.54 26.44
CA PHE A 145 -3.51 15.08 26.70
C PHE A 145 -3.55 13.81 27.57
N GLN A 146 -2.41 13.19 27.92
CA GLN A 146 -2.42 12.01 28.79
C GLN A 146 -3.02 12.30 30.16
N GLU A 147 -2.55 13.36 30.85
CA GLU A 147 -3.08 13.75 32.17
C GLU A 147 -4.58 14.07 32.13
N LEU A 148 -5.03 14.66 31.02
CA LEU A 148 -6.44 15.03 30.81
C LEU A 148 -7.33 13.79 30.57
N GLU A 149 -6.82 12.79 29.86
CA GLU A 149 -7.50 11.52 29.64
C GLU A 149 -7.57 10.69 30.94
N GLU A 150 -6.48 10.66 31.71
CA GLU A 150 -6.41 9.99 33.01
C GLU A 150 -7.43 10.59 34.00
N GLN A 151 -7.52 11.92 34.08
CA GLN A 151 -8.51 12.60 34.92
C GLN A 151 -9.95 12.30 34.48
N LYS A 152 -10.19 12.20 33.17
CA LYS A 152 -11.52 11.93 32.62
C LYS A 152 -11.97 10.50 32.89
N GLU A 153 -11.05 9.53 32.82
CA GLU A 153 -11.36 8.15 33.20
C GLU A 153 -11.54 7.97 34.70
N LEU A 154 -10.77 8.69 35.52
CA LEU A 154 -11.01 8.75 36.96
C LEU A 154 -12.41 9.28 37.28
N GLN A 155 -12.85 10.34 36.59
CA GLN A 155 -14.22 10.85 36.75
C GLN A 155 -15.28 9.82 36.37
N LYS A 156 -15.13 9.13 35.23
CA LYS A 156 -16.09 8.09 34.82
C LYS A 156 -16.17 6.95 35.82
N GLN A 157 -15.03 6.47 36.32
CA GLN A 157 -14.99 5.43 37.36
C GLN A 157 -15.69 5.90 38.63
N TRP A 158 -15.49 7.16 39.02
CA TRP A 158 -16.15 7.74 40.17
C TRP A 158 -17.66 7.81 39.99
N PHE A 159 -18.15 8.27 38.84
CA PHE A 159 -19.58 8.28 38.51
C PHE A 159 -20.17 6.86 38.50
N ALA A 160 -19.48 5.89 37.91
CA ALA A 160 -19.94 4.50 37.89
C ALA A 160 -20.08 3.91 39.32
N LEU A 161 -19.11 4.18 40.20
CA LEU A 161 -19.14 3.74 41.60
C LEU A 161 -20.26 4.44 42.39
N VAL A 162 -20.54 5.72 42.11
CA VAL A 162 -21.64 6.45 42.73
C VAL A 162 -22.99 5.90 42.25
N ASP A 163 -23.15 5.63 40.96
CA ASP A 163 -24.38 5.05 40.40
C ASP A 163 -24.62 3.64 40.94
N GLU A 164 -23.57 2.83 41.11
CA GLU A 164 -23.64 1.51 41.72
C GLU A 164 -24.04 1.57 43.21
N ALA A 165 -23.46 2.51 43.97
CA ALA A 165 -23.81 2.74 45.37
C ALA A 165 -25.25 3.27 45.54
N LEU A 166 -25.72 4.11 44.62
CA LEU A 166 -27.11 4.59 44.59
C LEU A 166 -28.08 3.45 44.25
N SER A 167 -27.74 2.62 43.26
CA SER A 167 -28.53 1.46 42.85
C SER A 167 -28.64 0.41 43.96
N CYS A 168 -27.57 0.18 44.74
CA CYS A 168 -27.61 -0.69 45.92
C CYS A 168 -28.50 -0.12 47.04
N LYS A 169 -28.61 1.20 47.16
CA LYS A 169 -29.43 1.86 48.18
C LYS A 169 -30.92 1.83 47.87
N GLU A 170 -31.30 1.77 46.60
CA GLU A 170 -32.70 1.67 46.15
C GLU A 170 -33.27 0.23 46.24
N GLN A 171 -32.43 -0.78 46.48
CA GLN A 171 -32.82 -2.18 46.64
C GLN A 171 -33.01 -2.62 48.11
N LEU A 172 -32.81 -1.71 49.08
CA LEU A 172 -32.98 -1.90 50.53
C LEU A 172 -34.23 -1.18 51.03
#